data_AF-A0AAU1KKN3-F1
#
_entry.id   AF-A0AAU1KKN3-F1
#
_cell.length_a   1.000
_cell.length_b   1.000
_cell.length_c   1.000
_cell.angle_alpha   90.00
_cell.angle_beta   90.00
_cell.angle_gamma   90.00
#
_symmetry.space_group_name_H-M   'P 1'
#
loop_
_entity.id
_entity.type
_entity.pdbx_description
1 polymer ?
#
loop_
_entity_poly.entity_id
_entity_poly.type
_entity_poly.pdbx_seq_one_letter_code
_entity_poly.pdbx_strand_id
1 'polypeptide(L)'
;MPGWMDLAYTTAGGVVGAAVTNHLSRTQERRELRAAVMQQLLRVEAVRDEVYGIVPGRREGPSRRPAGVRAPVAARFGAVAVLEDGRDAERAQREAVAELVAAARSAGVPRRVLDFAGGGAERALQCEVVREVDARLGGVLGAPLDELTVACEEYRQATAQLLLGALWQPWRKRLRMRGRLRALRRDAAALHRMQEAAVSVLTGPRHLATLAERLRGGLPGPDLDPGPPRADGPGHAA
;
A
#
# COMPACT_ATOMS: atom_id res chain seq x y z
N MET A 1 42.93 57.11 -1.54
CA MET A 1 41.77 56.71 -0.72
C MET A 1 40.91 55.76 -1.56
N PRO A 2 41.16 54.44 -1.52
CA PRO A 2 40.33 53.45 -2.22
C PRO A 2 38.94 53.48 -1.60
N GLY A 3 37.93 53.52 -2.48
CA GLY A 3 36.62 54.04 -2.16
C GLY A 3 35.73 53.03 -1.44
N TRP A 4 34.87 53.58 -0.58
CA TRP A 4 33.75 52.87 0.05
C TRP A 4 32.85 52.13 -0.97
N MET A 5 32.91 52.51 -2.26
CA MET A 5 32.24 51.82 -3.35
C MET A 5 32.78 50.42 -3.64
N ASP A 6 34.09 50.17 -3.55
CA ASP A 6 34.64 48.80 -3.76
C ASP A 6 34.26 47.86 -2.61
N LEU A 7 34.15 48.39 -1.39
CA LEU A 7 33.72 47.64 -0.22
C LEU A 7 32.21 47.32 -0.26
N ALA A 8 31.40 48.25 -0.77
CA ALA A 8 29.97 48.04 -0.98
C ALA A 8 29.70 47.04 -2.11
N TYR A 9 30.49 47.06 -3.18
CA TYR A 9 30.31 46.16 -4.33
C TYR A 9 30.67 44.71 -3.99
N THR A 10 31.75 44.50 -3.23
CA THR A 10 32.18 43.16 -2.76
C THR A 10 31.26 42.57 -1.70
N THR A 11 30.75 43.38 -0.77
CA THR A 11 29.77 42.91 0.24
C THR A 11 28.39 42.63 -0.35
N ALA A 12 27.90 43.47 -1.27
CA ALA A 12 26.65 43.20 -2.00
C ALA A 12 26.76 41.94 -2.87
N GLY A 13 27.89 41.75 -3.55
CA GLY A 13 28.18 40.53 -4.31
C GLY A 13 28.20 39.26 -3.44
N GLY A 14 28.75 39.34 -2.22
CA GLY A 14 28.75 38.23 -1.25
C GLY A 14 27.35 37.86 -0.75
N VAL A 15 26.49 38.84 -0.48
CA VAL A 15 25.10 38.59 -0.04
C VAL A 15 24.24 38.01 -1.16
N VAL A 16 24.37 38.53 -2.39
CA VAL A 16 23.66 37.99 -3.56
C VAL A 16 24.16 36.58 -3.89
N GLY A 17 25.48 36.35 -3.84
CA GLY A 17 26.08 35.02 -4.00
C GLY A 17 25.55 34.02 -2.97
N ALA A 18 25.53 34.38 -1.69
CA ALA A 18 24.98 33.56 -0.61
C ALA A 18 23.46 33.32 -0.75
N ALA A 19 22.71 34.31 -1.23
CA ALA A 19 21.28 34.16 -1.49
C ALA A 19 21.02 33.21 -2.66
N VAL A 20 21.80 33.30 -3.74
CA VAL A 20 21.71 32.41 -4.91
C VAL A 20 22.14 31.00 -4.55
N THR A 21 23.25 30.81 -3.81
CA THR A 21 23.67 29.47 -3.36
C THR A 21 22.65 28.85 -2.41
N ASN A 22 22.16 29.61 -1.41
CA ASN A 22 21.09 29.14 -0.52
C ASN A 22 19.80 28.80 -1.31
N HIS A 23 19.46 29.57 -2.34
CA HIS A 23 18.33 29.27 -3.20
C HIS A 23 18.53 27.98 -4.01
N LEU A 24 19.71 27.78 -4.61
CA LEU A 24 20.05 26.59 -5.39
C LEU A 24 20.11 25.34 -4.50
N SER A 25 20.74 25.41 -3.32
CA SER A 25 20.79 24.32 -2.34
C SER A 25 19.38 23.91 -1.89
N ARG A 26 18.51 24.89 -1.56
CA ARG A 26 17.09 24.61 -1.23
C ARG A 26 16.32 24.00 -2.40
N THR A 27 16.72 24.30 -3.63
CA THR A 27 16.09 23.74 -4.83
C THR A 27 16.54 22.30 -5.06
N GLN A 28 17.81 21.97 -4.81
CA GLN A 28 18.32 20.60 -4.85
C GLN A 28 17.72 19.74 -3.74
N GLU A 29 17.71 20.21 -2.50
CA GLU A 29 17.10 19.52 -1.35
C GLU A 29 15.62 19.18 -1.64
N ARG A 30 14.88 20.12 -2.24
CA ARG A 30 13.49 19.87 -2.66
C ARG A 30 13.36 18.83 -3.76
N ARG A 31 14.32 18.72 -4.68
CA ARG A 31 14.31 17.68 -5.73
C ARG A 31 14.55 16.31 -5.12
N GLU A 32 15.49 16.20 -4.18
CA GLU A 32 15.78 14.96 -3.46
C GLU A 32 14.59 14.49 -2.64
N LEU A 33 13.97 15.39 -1.86
CA LEU A 33 12.76 15.06 -1.09
C LEU A 33 11.60 14.61 -1.99
N ARG A 34 11.44 15.24 -3.16
CA ARG A 34 10.43 14.84 -4.15
C ARG A 34 10.72 13.47 -4.76
N ALA A 35 11.98 13.19 -5.08
CA ALA A 35 12.40 11.90 -5.60
C ALA A 35 12.17 10.79 -4.56
N ALA A 36 12.52 11.04 -3.30
CA ALA A 36 12.29 10.11 -2.20
C ALA A 36 10.79 9.80 -2.03
N VAL A 37 9.92 10.82 -2.04
CA VAL A 37 8.47 10.58 -1.93
C VAL A 37 7.92 9.84 -3.14
N MET A 38 8.40 10.14 -4.36
CA MET A 38 7.99 9.41 -5.56
C MET A 38 8.41 7.93 -5.49
N GLN A 39 9.65 7.65 -5.08
CA GLN A 39 10.14 6.30 -4.90
C GLN A 39 9.29 5.52 -3.89
N GLN A 40 8.91 6.16 -2.79
CA GLN A 40 8.05 5.53 -1.78
C GLN A 40 6.62 5.31 -2.27
N LEU A 41 6.10 6.22 -3.10
CA LEU A 41 4.78 6.03 -3.72
C LEU A 41 4.78 4.83 -4.67
N LEU A 42 5.84 4.67 -5.48
CA LEU A 42 6.01 3.50 -6.35
C LEU A 42 6.15 2.20 -5.56
N ARG A 43 6.84 2.21 -4.41
CA ARG A 43 6.91 1.03 -3.52
C ARG A 43 5.55 0.61 -2.98
N VAL A 44 4.72 1.58 -2.59
CA VAL A 44 3.34 1.32 -2.13
C VAL A 44 2.47 0.74 -3.25
N GLU A 45 2.71 1.15 -4.50
CA GLU A 45 2.03 0.57 -5.67
C GLU A 45 2.54 -0.85 -5.96
N ALA A 46 3.86 -1.07 -5.89
CA ALA A 46 4.47 -2.38 -6.13
C ALA A 46 3.92 -3.46 -5.20
N VAL A 47 3.71 -3.16 -3.90
CA VAL A 47 3.12 -4.14 -2.95
C VAL A 47 1.75 -4.62 -3.42
N ARG A 48 0.95 -3.77 -4.05
CA ARG A 48 -0.36 -4.16 -4.61
C ARG A 48 -0.18 -5.05 -5.83
N ASP A 49 0.71 -4.66 -6.74
CA ASP A 49 0.91 -5.36 -8.00
C ASP A 49 1.59 -6.73 -7.80
N GLU A 50 2.33 -6.89 -6.70
CA GLU A 50 2.99 -8.13 -6.27
C GLU A 50 2.07 -9.07 -5.48
N VAL A 51 0.79 -8.73 -5.25
CA VAL A 51 -0.15 -9.64 -4.57
C VAL A 51 -0.36 -10.88 -5.44
N TYR A 52 0.16 -12.01 -4.97
CA TYR A 52 0.12 -13.28 -5.69
C TYR A 52 -1.12 -14.11 -5.34
N GLY A 53 -1.66 -13.94 -4.13
CA GLY A 53 -2.87 -14.64 -3.74
C GLY A 53 -3.13 -14.64 -2.24
N ILE A 54 -3.94 -15.60 -1.81
CA ILE A 54 -4.33 -15.79 -0.42
C ILE A 54 -4.03 -17.22 0.05
N VAL A 55 -3.53 -17.33 1.28
CA VAL A 55 -3.19 -18.60 1.94
C VAL A 55 -3.97 -18.75 3.25
N PRO A 56 -4.18 -19.97 3.77
CA PRO A 56 -4.79 -20.16 5.07
C PRO A 56 -4.00 -19.40 6.14
N GLY A 57 -4.70 -18.58 6.93
CA GLY A 57 -4.07 -17.93 8.06
C GLY A 57 -3.77 -18.96 9.14
N ARG A 58 -2.53 -19.00 9.66
CA ARG A 58 -2.32 -19.64 10.96
C ARG A 58 -3.21 -18.93 11.95
N ARG A 59 -4.05 -19.70 12.64
CA ARG A 59 -4.98 -19.24 13.67
C ARG A 59 -4.16 -18.76 14.87
N GLU A 60 -3.48 -17.62 14.73
CA GLU A 60 -3.00 -16.86 15.88
C GLU A 60 -4.27 -16.42 16.60
N GLY A 61 -4.50 -16.98 17.79
CA GLY A 61 -5.63 -16.63 18.64
C GLY A 61 -5.72 -15.10 18.84
N PRO A 62 -6.86 -14.59 19.30
CA PRO A 62 -7.17 -13.15 19.36
C PRO A 62 -6.22 -12.30 20.25
N SER A 63 -5.17 -12.87 20.83
CA SER A 63 -4.28 -12.22 21.78
C SER A 63 -2.94 -11.84 21.14
N ARG A 64 -2.81 -10.59 20.70
CA ARG A 64 -1.57 -9.75 20.68
C ARG A 64 -1.63 -8.57 19.70
N ARG A 65 -2.80 -8.18 19.17
CA ARG A 65 -2.85 -6.89 18.48
C ARG A 65 -2.94 -5.76 19.52
N PRO A 66 -2.07 -4.74 19.42
CA PRO A 66 -2.25 -3.54 20.22
C PRO A 66 -3.65 -2.97 19.97
N ALA A 67 -4.32 -2.53 21.03
CA ALA A 67 -5.63 -1.91 20.93
C ALA A 67 -5.55 -0.73 19.94
N GLY A 68 -6.43 -0.72 18.94
CA GLY A 68 -6.48 0.31 17.89
C GLY A 68 -5.88 -0.09 16.54
N VAL A 69 -5.19 -1.23 16.43
CA VAL A 69 -4.75 -1.75 15.11
C VAL A 69 -5.92 -2.47 14.44
N ARG A 70 -6.42 -1.90 13.34
CA ARG A 70 -7.50 -2.51 12.55
C ARG A 70 -7.06 -3.88 12.06
N ALA A 71 -7.93 -4.88 12.19
CA ALA A 71 -7.65 -6.22 11.75
C ALA A 71 -7.38 -6.25 10.23
N PRO A 72 -6.45 -7.11 9.77
CA PRO A 72 -6.28 -7.38 8.36
C PRO A 72 -7.59 -7.77 7.67
N VAL A 73 -7.79 -7.35 6.43
CA VAL A 73 -9.02 -7.72 5.69
C VAL A 73 -9.01 -9.20 5.36
N ALA A 74 -7.88 -9.76 4.95
CA ALA A 74 -7.71 -11.19 4.70
C ALA A 74 -8.09 -12.04 5.93
N ALA A 75 -7.84 -11.53 7.14
CA ALA A 75 -8.18 -12.24 8.38
C ALA A 75 -9.69 -12.43 8.58
N ARG A 76 -10.54 -11.60 7.97
CA ARG A 76 -12.01 -11.79 7.98
C ARG A 76 -12.43 -13.07 7.25
N PHE A 77 -11.58 -13.55 6.35
CA PHE A 77 -11.77 -14.77 5.57
C PHE A 77 -10.99 -15.96 6.16
N GLY A 78 -10.35 -15.80 7.32
CA GLY A 78 -9.45 -16.81 7.88
C GLY A 78 -8.18 -17.01 7.06
N ALA A 79 -7.78 -16.01 6.28
CA ALA A 79 -6.67 -16.06 5.33
C ALA A 79 -5.62 -14.97 5.61
N VAL A 80 -4.49 -15.08 4.93
CA VAL A 80 -3.46 -14.04 4.81
C VAL A 80 -3.23 -13.78 3.33
N ALA A 81 -3.15 -12.50 2.94
CA ALA A 81 -2.76 -12.12 1.59
C ALA A 81 -1.24 -12.16 1.48
N VAL A 82 -0.73 -12.80 0.43
CA VAL A 82 0.70 -13.02 0.23
C VAL A 82 1.19 -12.35 -1.04
N LEU A 83 2.40 -11.81 -0.96
CA LEU A 83 3.15 -11.32 -2.11
C LEU A 83 3.85 -12.49 -2.83
N GLU A 84 4.36 -12.23 -4.04
CA GLU A 84 5.17 -13.19 -4.81
C GLU A 84 6.38 -13.73 -4.02
N ASP A 85 6.98 -12.90 -3.17
CA ASP A 85 8.12 -13.27 -2.32
C ASP A 85 7.74 -14.00 -1.01
N GLY A 86 6.44 -14.28 -0.83
CA GLY A 86 5.89 -14.99 0.33
C GLY A 86 5.65 -14.14 1.57
N ARG A 87 5.91 -12.83 1.54
CA ARG A 87 5.60 -11.93 2.66
C ARG A 87 4.10 -11.65 2.77
N ASP A 88 3.67 -11.29 3.99
CA ASP A 88 2.31 -10.80 4.24
C ASP A 88 2.11 -9.43 3.58
N ALA A 89 1.25 -9.39 2.56
CA ALA A 89 0.99 -8.20 1.75
C ALA A 89 0.43 -7.04 2.59
N GLU A 90 -0.42 -7.33 3.58
CA GLU A 90 -1.00 -6.29 4.43
C GLU A 90 -0.01 -5.74 5.44
N ARG A 91 0.97 -6.55 5.86
CA ARG A 91 2.11 -6.07 6.66
C ARG A 91 3.05 -5.23 5.81
N ALA A 92 3.46 -5.73 4.64
CA ALA A 92 4.33 -5.02 3.71
C ALA A 92 3.73 -3.66 3.29
N GLN A 93 2.43 -3.59 3.07
CA GLN A 93 1.75 -2.34 2.73
C GLN A 93 1.76 -1.34 3.87
N ARG A 94 1.57 -1.80 5.11
CA ARG A 94 1.65 -0.94 6.30
C ARG A 94 3.05 -0.35 6.47
N GLU A 95 4.08 -1.14 6.22
CA GLU A 95 5.48 -0.72 6.24
C GLU A 95 5.77 0.31 5.14
N ALA A 96 5.38 0.02 3.89
CA ALA A 96 5.57 0.93 2.76
C ALA A 96 4.82 2.26 2.96
N VAL A 97 3.59 2.23 3.48
CA VAL A 97 2.82 3.44 3.81
C VAL A 97 3.49 4.22 4.95
N ALA A 98 4.07 3.55 5.95
CA ALA A 98 4.80 4.23 7.02
C ALA A 98 6.05 4.94 6.49
N GLU A 99 6.81 4.32 5.60
CA GLU A 99 7.95 4.95 4.91
C GLU A 99 7.51 6.13 4.04
N LEU A 100 6.43 5.99 3.28
CA LEU A 100 5.85 7.08 2.50
C LEU A 100 5.44 8.26 3.39
N VAL A 101 4.80 7.98 4.52
CA VAL A 101 4.40 9.01 5.50
C VAL A 101 5.62 9.73 6.07
N ALA A 102 6.69 9.00 6.39
CA ALA A 102 7.93 9.58 6.89
C ALA A 102 8.58 10.50 5.84
N ALA A 103 8.76 10.02 4.61
CA ALA A 103 9.33 10.78 3.50
C ALA A 103 8.48 12.01 3.14
N ALA A 104 7.16 11.87 3.13
CA ALA A 104 6.28 12.97 2.76
C ALA A 104 6.16 14.00 3.89
N ARG A 105 6.28 13.60 5.15
CA ARG A 105 6.38 14.53 6.28
C ARG A 105 7.67 15.36 6.24
N SER A 106 8.81 14.74 5.94
CA SER A 106 10.07 15.49 5.79
C SER A 106 10.00 16.47 4.60
N ALA A 107 9.25 16.12 3.55
CA ALA A 107 8.95 17.02 2.43
C ALA A 107 7.91 18.11 2.73
N GLY A 108 7.38 18.20 3.96
CA GLY A 108 6.44 19.24 4.39
C GLY A 108 5.00 19.02 3.94
N VAL A 109 4.61 17.79 3.60
CA VAL A 109 3.23 17.46 3.20
C VAL A 109 2.30 17.51 4.42
N PRO A 110 1.11 18.16 4.32
CA PRO A 110 0.14 18.18 5.40
C PRO A 110 -0.36 16.79 5.78
N ARG A 111 -0.46 16.50 7.08
CA ARG A 111 -0.94 15.19 7.59
C ARG A 111 -2.27 14.75 6.96
N ARG A 112 -3.21 15.67 6.78
CA ARG A 112 -4.51 15.37 6.16
C ARG A 112 -4.38 14.79 4.75
N VAL A 113 -3.40 15.24 3.96
CA VAL A 113 -3.14 14.69 2.61
C VAL A 113 -2.56 13.28 2.72
N LEU A 114 -1.70 13.05 3.71
CA LEU A 114 -1.12 11.73 3.99
C LEU A 114 -2.17 10.72 4.47
N ASP A 115 -3.14 11.16 5.27
CA ASP A 115 -4.24 10.29 5.69
C ASP A 115 -5.06 9.80 4.49
N PHE A 116 -5.24 10.65 3.46
CA PHE A 116 -5.89 10.24 2.20
C PHE A 116 -5.00 9.33 1.34
N ALA A 117 -3.71 9.64 1.19
CA ALA A 117 -2.80 8.81 0.41
C ALA A 117 -2.63 7.40 1.02
N GLY A 118 -2.42 7.32 2.34
CA GLY A 118 -2.37 6.06 3.07
C GLY A 118 -3.71 5.32 3.01
N GLY A 119 -4.83 6.02 3.21
CA GLY A 119 -6.16 5.43 3.07
C GLY A 119 -6.44 4.91 1.66
N GLY A 120 -6.01 5.61 0.61
CA GLY A 120 -6.12 5.16 -0.77
C GLY A 120 -5.34 3.88 -1.03
N ALA A 121 -4.10 3.82 -0.56
CA ALA A 121 -3.23 2.65 -0.65
C ALA A 121 -3.79 1.44 0.11
N GLU A 122 -4.32 1.64 1.33
CA GLU A 122 -4.99 0.58 2.09
C GLU A 122 -6.23 0.08 1.37
N ARG A 123 -7.08 0.98 0.87
CA ARG A 123 -8.33 0.62 0.17
C ARG A 123 -8.05 -0.13 -1.13
N ALA A 124 -7.02 0.25 -1.87
CA ALA A 124 -6.59 -0.46 -3.07
C ALA A 124 -6.16 -1.89 -2.74
N LEU A 125 -5.32 -2.09 -1.71
CA LEU A 125 -4.94 -3.45 -1.29
C LEU A 125 -6.16 -4.26 -0.83
N GLN A 126 -7.09 -3.66 -0.09
CA GLN A 126 -8.33 -4.35 0.31
C GLN A 126 -9.15 -4.82 -0.90
N CYS A 127 -9.16 -4.06 -1.99
CA CYS A 127 -9.79 -4.44 -3.24
C CYS A 127 -9.12 -5.67 -3.86
N GLU A 128 -7.79 -5.71 -3.89
CA GLU A 128 -7.04 -6.86 -4.39
C GLU A 128 -7.34 -8.12 -3.55
N VAL A 129 -7.35 -8.00 -2.23
CA VAL A 129 -7.72 -9.13 -1.34
C VAL A 129 -9.14 -9.62 -1.64
N VAL A 130 -10.10 -8.70 -1.84
CA VAL A 130 -11.48 -9.06 -2.20
C VAL A 130 -11.52 -9.76 -3.56
N ARG A 131 -10.75 -9.28 -4.55
CA ARG A 131 -10.64 -9.87 -5.89
C ARG A 131 -10.07 -11.30 -5.82
N GLU A 132 -9.01 -11.50 -5.05
CA GLU A 132 -8.39 -12.82 -4.86
C GLU A 132 -9.36 -13.80 -4.16
N VAL A 133 -10.07 -13.35 -3.12
CA VAL A 133 -11.08 -14.17 -2.45
C VAL A 133 -12.22 -14.53 -3.41
N ASP A 134 -12.72 -13.58 -4.18
CA ASP A 134 -13.80 -13.81 -5.14
C ASP A 134 -13.39 -14.77 -6.25
N ALA A 135 -12.18 -14.62 -6.81
CA ALA A 135 -11.60 -15.55 -7.78
C ALA A 135 -11.51 -16.97 -7.20
N ARG A 136 -11.07 -17.09 -5.93
CA ARG A 136 -11.05 -18.37 -5.21
C ARG A 136 -12.43 -18.92 -4.90
N LEU A 137 -13.49 -18.15 -4.98
CA LEU A 137 -14.88 -18.61 -4.84
C LEU A 137 -15.58 -18.84 -6.18
N GLY A 138 -14.91 -18.52 -7.29
CA GLY A 138 -15.43 -18.72 -8.65
C GLY A 138 -16.18 -17.52 -9.21
N GLY A 139 -15.89 -16.30 -8.76
CA GLY A 139 -16.45 -15.09 -9.36
C GLY A 139 -17.86 -14.76 -8.88
N VAL A 140 -18.11 -14.81 -7.56
CA VAL A 140 -19.47 -14.67 -6.98
C VAL A 140 -19.97 -13.22 -7.06
N LEU A 141 -19.06 -12.25 -7.01
CA LEU A 141 -19.42 -10.83 -6.99
C LEU A 141 -19.80 -10.30 -8.38
N GLY A 142 -19.24 -10.81 -9.47
CA GLY A 142 -19.56 -10.35 -10.84
C GLY A 142 -19.37 -8.83 -11.03
N ALA A 143 -20.32 -8.16 -11.69
CA ALA A 143 -20.25 -6.72 -11.99
C ALA A 143 -19.97 -5.80 -10.77
N PRO A 144 -20.54 -6.05 -9.57
CA PRO A 144 -20.13 -5.36 -8.34
C PRO A 144 -18.62 -5.33 -8.06
N LEU A 145 -17.86 -6.35 -8.45
CA LEU A 145 -16.40 -6.38 -8.28
C LEU A 145 -15.70 -5.47 -9.29
N ASP A 146 -16.19 -5.40 -10.53
CA ASP A 146 -15.66 -4.51 -11.55
C ASP A 146 -15.86 -3.04 -11.16
N GLU A 147 -17.08 -2.70 -10.71
CA GLU A 147 -17.39 -1.36 -10.20
C GLU A 147 -16.50 -0.99 -8.99
N LEU A 148 -16.29 -1.94 -8.07
CA LEU A 148 -15.41 -1.74 -6.93
C LEU A 148 -13.96 -1.50 -7.36
N THR A 149 -13.48 -2.27 -8.34
CA THR A 149 -12.10 -2.15 -8.86
C THR A 149 -11.88 -0.80 -9.51
N VAL A 150 -12.82 -0.35 -10.35
CA VAL A 150 -12.77 0.99 -10.97
C VAL A 150 -12.78 2.08 -9.90
N ALA A 151 -13.72 2.03 -8.95
CA ALA A 151 -13.83 3.03 -7.90
C ALA A 151 -12.58 3.07 -6.99
N CYS A 152 -11.95 1.92 -6.72
CA CYS A 152 -10.69 1.84 -5.99
C CYS A 152 -9.55 2.51 -6.74
N GLU A 153 -9.42 2.24 -8.04
CA GLU A 153 -8.35 2.81 -8.87
C GLU A 153 -8.52 4.32 -9.04
N GLU A 154 -9.74 4.80 -9.29
CA GLU A 154 -10.05 6.24 -9.34
C GLU A 154 -9.71 6.95 -8.02
N TYR A 155 -10.10 6.36 -6.89
CA TYR A 155 -9.80 6.92 -5.58
C TYR A 155 -8.29 6.95 -5.31
N ARG A 156 -7.57 5.86 -5.63
CA ARG A 156 -6.12 5.77 -5.51
C ARG A 156 -5.42 6.85 -6.34
N GLN A 157 -5.77 6.98 -7.62
CA GLN A 157 -5.22 8.03 -8.50
C GLN A 157 -5.52 9.44 -7.96
N ALA A 158 -6.75 9.68 -7.49
CA ALA A 158 -7.15 10.98 -6.96
C ALA A 158 -6.35 11.38 -5.71
N THR A 159 -6.00 10.41 -4.84
CA THR A 159 -5.17 10.61 -3.64
C THR A 159 -3.68 10.74 -3.96
N ALA A 160 -3.14 9.97 -4.92
CA ALA A 160 -1.78 10.13 -5.43
C ALA A 160 -1.56 11.52 -6.04
N GLN A 161 -2.47 11.97 -6.91
CA GLN A 161 -2.45 13.32 -7.48
C GLN A 161 -2.57 14.42 -6.41
N LEU A 162 -3.31 14.17 -5.32
CA LEU A 162 -3.39 15.11 -4.20
C LEU A 162 -2.03 15.25 -3.50
N LEU A 163 -1.36 14.13 -3.27
CA LEU A 163 -0.02 14.07 -2.68
C LEU A 163 1.00 14.81 -3.55
N LEU A 164 1.07 14.46 -4.83
CA LEU A 164 1.96 15.12 -5.80
C LEU A 164 1.64 16.62 -5.92
N GLY A 165 0.36 16.97 -5.93
CA GLY A 165 -0.08 18.37 -5.90
C GLY A 165 0.43 19.13 -4.67
N ALA A 166 0.42 18.51 -3.50
CA ALA A 166 0.90 19.12 -2.25
C ALA A 166 2.43 19.32 -2.25
N LEU A 167 3.18 18.39 -2.83
CA LEU A 167 4.64 18.43 -2.92
C LEU A 167 5.16 19.46 -3.96
N TRP A 168 4.41 19.70 -5.05
CA TRP A 168 4.85 20.59 -6.14
C TRP A 168 4.32 22.01 -5.95
N GLN A 169 3.11 22.20 -5.41
CA GLN A 169 2.49 23.53 -5.24
C GLN A 169 1.84 23.75 -3.86
N PRO A 170 2.64 23.80 -2.78
CA PRO A 170 2.12 23.82 -1.41
C PRO A 170 1.27 25.04 -1.04
N TRP A 171 1.55 26.23 -1.60
CA TRP A 171 0.81 27.47 -1.29
C TRP A 171 -0.30 27.81 -2.29
N ARG A 172 -0.12 27.53 -3.58
CA ARG A 172 -1.06 27.95 -4.65
C ARG A 172 -2.44 27.28 -4.60
N LYS A 173 -2.59 26.15 -3.90
CA LYS A 173 -3.83 25.36 -3.93
C LYS A 173 -4.62 25.31 -2.62
N ARG A 174 -4.31 26.12 -1.60
CA ARG A 174 -4.93 26.02 -0.26
C ARG A 174 -6.47 26.03 -0.26
N LEU A 175 -7.12 26.87 -1.06
CA LEU A 175 -8.60 26.91 -1.15
C LEU A 175 -9.18 25.74 -1.95
N ARG A 176 -8.62 25.44 -3.14
CA ARG A 176 -9.03 24.29 -3.96
C ARG A 176 -8.82 22.95 -3.22
N MET A 177 -7.84 22.90 -2.31
CA MET A 177 -7.55 21.74 -1.47
C MET A 177 -8.73 21.37 -0.59
N ARG A 178 -9.44 22.35 0.01
CA ARG A 178 -10.58 22.06 0.90
C ARG A 178 -11.71 21.37 0.16
N GLY A 179 -12.06 21.85 -1.03
CA GLY A 179 -13.08 21.23 -1.90
C GLY A 179 -12.70 19.81 -2.28
N ARG A 180 -11.45 19.62 -2.74
CA ARG A 180 -10.92 18.30 -3.11
C ARG A 180 -10.90 17.31 -1.94
N LEU A 181 -10.50 17.74 -0.74
CA LEU A 181 -10.54 16.90 0.46
C LEU A 181 -11.97 16.51 0.83
N ARG A 182 -12.97 17.39 0.65
CA ARG A 182 -14.38 17.05 0.90
C ARG A 182 -14.91 16.03 -0.11
N ALA A 183 -14.57 16.18 -1.39
CA ALA A 183 -14.90 15.20 -2.42
C ALA A 183 -14.30 13.83 -2.06
N LEU A 184 -13.00 13.78 -1.79
CA LEU A 184 -12.32 12.55 -1.37
C LEU A 184 -12.92 11.90 -0.11
N ARG A 185 -13.49 12.66 0.83
CA ARG A 185 -14.22 12.07 1.96
C ARG A 185 -15.51 11.36 1.52
N ARG A 186 -16.25 11.95 0.59
CA ARG A 186 -17.47 11.35 0.05
C ARG A 186 -17.12 10.08 -0.72
N ASP A 187 -16.10 10.16 -1.56
CA ASP A 187 -15.61 9.03 -2.35
C ASP A 187 -15.11 7.90 -1.44
N ALA A 188 -14.34 8.24 -0.39
CA ALA A 188 -13.90 7.26 0.61
C ALA A 188 -15.06 6.56 1.33
N ALA A 189 -16.13 7.30 1.64
CA ALA A 189 -17.30 6.74 2.30
C ALA A 189 -18.11 5.86 1.36
N ALA A 190 -18.24 6.23 0.09
CA ALA A 190 -18.87 5.41 -0.94
C ALA A 190 -18.08 4.12 -1.16
N LEU A 191 -16.77 4.23 -1.33
CA LEU A 191 -15.88 3.09 -1.50
C LEU A 191 -15.92 2.13 -0.31
N HIS A 192 -15.95 2.69 0.91
CA HIS A 192 -16.09 1.89 2.12
C HIS A 192 -17.37 1.05 2.11
N ARG A 193 -18.51 1.63 1.72
CA ARG A 193 -19.78 0.90 1.64
C ARG A 193 -19.75 -0.19 0.60
N MET A 194 -19.17 0.08 -0.57
CA MET A 194 -19.00 -0.93 -1.63
C MET A 194 -18.14 -2.10 -1.14
N GLN A 195 -17.01 -1.81 -0.50
CA GLN A 195 -16.15 -2.84 0.08
C GLN A 195 -16.83 -3.63 1.19
N GLU A 196 -17.60 -2.97 2.06
CA GLU A 196 -18.35 -3.67 3.10
C GLU A 196 -19.45 -4.56 2.52
N ALA A 197 -20.12 -4.12 1.46
CA ALA A 197 -21.10 -4.94 0.73
C ALA A 197 -20.45 -6.15 0.06
N ALA A 198 -19.29 -5.98 -0.59
CA ALA A 198 -18.56 -7.10 -1.17
C ALA A 198 -18.09 -8.09 -0.09
N VAL A 199 -17.51 -7.58 1.00
CA VAL A 199 -17.05 -8.41 2.11
C VAL A 199 -18.21 -9.15 2.79
N SER A 200 -19.39 -8.52 2.94
CA SER A 200 -20.54 -9.19 3.57
C SER A 200 -21.07 -10.35 2.74
N VAL A 201 -21.07 -10.23 1.41
CA VAL A 201 -21.42 -11.34 0.50
C VAL A 201 -20.38 -12.47 0.60
N LEU A 202 -19.09 -12.14 0.53
CA LEU A 202 -18.01 -13.12 0.57
C LEU A 202 -17.82 -13.80 1.94
N THR A 203 -18.24 -13.15 3.03
CA THR A 203 -18.22 -13.72 4.39
C THR A 203 -19.47 -14.53 4.73
N GLY A 204 -20.36 -14.78 3.76
CA GLY A 204 -21.48 -15.71 3.92
C GLY A 204 -20.99 -17.10 4.38
N PRO A 205 -21.72 -17.81 5.28
CA PRO A 205 -21.25 -19.07 5.88
C PRO A 205 -20.86 -20.12 4.85
N ARG A 206 -21.65 -20.23 3.76
CA ARG A 206 -21.37 -21.15 2.65
C ARG A 206 -20.07 -20.79 1.94
N HIS A 207 -19.83 -19.50 1.69
CA HIS A 207 -18.62 -19.03 1.02
C HIS A 207 -17.39 -19.22 1.90
N LEU A 208 -17.47 -18.96 3.21
CA LEU A 208 -16.36 -19.21 4.13
C LEU A 208 -16.00 -20.70 4.21
N ALA A 209 -16.98 -21.60 4.21
CA ALA A 209 -16.74 -23.04 4.18
C ALA A 209 -16.04 -23.46 2.87
N THR A 210 -16.58 -23.05 1.72
CA THR A 210 -15.98 -23.31 0.40
C THR A 210 -14.56 -22.74 0.30
N LEU A 211 -14.33 -21.53 0.80
CA LEU A 211 -13.01 -20.91 0.79
C LEU A 211 -12.02 -21.70 1.65
N ALA A 212 -12.42 -22.12 2.86
CA ALA A 212 -11.58 -22.92 3.73
C ALA A 212 -11.22 -24.28 3.11
N GLU A 213 -12.16 -24.93 2.43
CA GLU A 213 -11.90 -26.17 1.68
C GLU A 213 -10.91 -25.94 0.53
N ARG A 214 -11.11 -24.90 -0.29
CA ARG A 214 -10.22 -24.57 -1.41
C ARG A 214 -8.82 -24.17 -0.95
N LEU A 215 -8.71 -23.46 0.17
CA LEU A 215 -7.42 -23.09 0.76
C LEU A 215 -6.67 -24.30 1.35
N ARG A 216 -7.38 -25.32 1.85
CA ARG A 216 -6.78 -26.58 2.32
C ARG A 216 -6.39 -27.51 1.16
N GLY A 217 -7.20 -27.57 0.12
CA GLY A 217 -6.96 -28.40 -1.06
C GLY A 217 -5.86 -27.89 -2.00
N GLY A 218 -5.42 -26.64 -1.82
CA GLY A 218 -4.32 -26.02 -2.58
C GLY A 218 -2.93 -26.17 -1.95
N LEU A 219 -2.80 -26.92 -0.84
CA LEU A 219 -1.49 -27.32 -0.32
C LEU A 219 -0.94 -28.42 -1.25
N PRO A 220 0.19 -28.22 -1.96
CA PRO A 220 1.04 -29.38 -2.23
C PRO A 220 1.33 -29.98 -0.85
N GLY A 221 0.98 -31.24 -0.66
CA GLY A 221 1.36 -31.95 0.55
C GLY A 221 2.87 -31.83 0.76
N PRO A 222 3.37 -31.99 1.99
CA PRO A 222 4.77 -32.35 2.13
C PRO A 222 4.92 -33.69 1.42
N ASP A 223 5.42 -33.65 0.17
CA ASP A 223 6.06 -34.78 -0.49
C ASP A 223 7.29 -35.11 0.37
N LEU A 224 7.03 -35.80 1.48
CA LEU A 224 7.90 -36.81 2.00
C LEU A 224 8.00 -37.85 0.89
N ASP A 225 9.00 -37.64 0.05
CA ASP A 225 9.65 -38.61 -0.80
C ASP A 225 9.57 -39.99 -0.10
N PRO A 226 8.68 -40.91 -0.50
CA PRO A 226 8.79 -42.28 -0.06
C PRO A 226 9.96 -42.82 -0.87
N GLY A 227 11.15 -42.75 -0.26
CA GLY A 227 12.35 -43.33 -0.82
C GLY A 227 12.06 -44.72 -1.38
N PRO A 228 12.70 -45.12 -2.49
CA PRO A 228 12.32 -46.30 -3.25
C PRO A 228 12.28 -47.53 -2.33
N PRO A 229 11.30 -48.43 -2.53
CA PRO A 229 11.16 -49.61 -1.69
C PRO A 229 12.47 -50.42 -1.77
N ARG A 230 13.14 -50.59 -0.63
CA ARG A 230 14.21 -51.57 -0.51
C ARG A 230 13.57 -52.92 -0.78
N ALA A 231 13.89 -53.47 -1.94
CA ALA A 231 13.57 -54.83 -2.31
C ALA A 231 14.25 -55.77 -1.31
N ASP A 232 13.48 -56.35 -0.41
CA ASP A 232 13.83 -57.59 0.27
C ASP A 232 13.85 -58.70 -0.79
N GLY A 233 15.04 -58.96 -1.33
CA GLY A 233 15.33 -60.16 -2.13
C GLY A 233 15.83 -61.27 -1.20
N PRO A 234 15.25 -62.48 -1.25
CA PRO A 234 15.71 -63.61 -0.45
C PRO A 234 16.96 -64.23 -1.09
N GLY A 235 18.09 -64.19 -0.39
CA GLY A 235 19.28 -64.95 -0.73
C GLY A 235 19.27 -66.31 -0.05
N HIS A 236 18.99 -67.37 -0.80
CA HIS A 236 19.22 -68.75 -0.38
C HIS A 236 20.72 -69.08 -0.39
N ALA A 237 21.15 -69.71 0.71
CA ALA A 237 22.19 -70.75 0.89
C ALA A 237 23.33 -70.93 -0.13
N ALA A 238 24.57 -70.85 0.38
CA ALA A 238 25.60 -71.88 0.28
C ALA A 238 26.63 -71.70 1.42
#